data_AF-A0A2E1A9R8-F1
#
_entry.id   AF-A0A2E1A9R8-F1
#
_cell.length_a   1.000
_cell.length_b   1.000
_cell.length_c   1.000
_cell.angle_alpha   90.00
_cell.angle_beta   90.00
_cell.angle_gamma   90.00
#
_symmetry.space_group_name_H-M   'P 1'
#
loop_
_entity.id
_entity.type
_entity.pdbx_description
1 polymer ?
#
loop_
_entity_poly.entity_id
_entity_poly.type
_entity_poly.pdbx_seq_one_letter_code
_entity_poly.pdbx_strand_id
1 'polypeptide(L)'
;MSIWGFGNFDSDDALNVLDELIIGIVKNIRETFLREADTSLYDDFGNSHIVGNIDILSTLLEKYETYPQVELEEVSRWKKDYLDTFDRTIHVYEPTAEYVIERRKVISQTFDRLYGVIEVFWED
;
A
#
# COMPACT_ATOMS: atom_id res chain seq x y z
N MET A 1 -30.64 -6.69 -8.03
CA MET A 1 -31.42 -7.42 -7.00
C MET A 1 -30.46 -7.62 -5.85
N SER A 2 -30.61 -6.92 -4.73
CA SER A 2 -29.68 -7.09 -3.61
C SER A 2 -29.78 -8.52 -3.10
N ILE A 3 -28.62 -9.16 -2.99
CA ILE A 3 -28.47 -10.53 -2.56
C ILE A 3 -28.60 -10.48 -1.04
N TRP A 4 -29.73 -10.89 -0.49
CA TRP A 4 -29.92 -10.93 0.96
C TRP A 4 -29.03 -12.02 1.56
N GLY A 5 -27.84 -11.65 1.98
CA GLY A 5 -26.93 -12.53 2.72
C GLY A 5 -26.86 -12.17 4.21
N PHE A 6 -26.26 -13.07 4.99
CA PHE A 6 -26.15 -12.92 6.45
C PHE A 6 -24.80 -12.32 6.89
N GLY A 7 -23.87 -12.14 5.96
CA GLY A 7 -22.55 -11.56 6.17
C GLY A 7 -22.58 -10.04 6.24
N ASN A 8 -21.59 -9.46 6.92
CA ASN A 8 -21.50 -8.02 7.17
C ASN A 8 -21.40 -7.17 5.88
N PHE A 9 -20.89 -7.74 4.80
CA PHE A 9 -20.65 -7.07 3.51
C PHE A 9 -21.52 -7.64 2.39
N ASP A 10 -22.59 -8.38 2.72
CA ASP A 10 -23.55 -8.89 1.73
C ASP A 10 -24.54 -7.79 1.29
N SER A 11 -24.52 -6.63 1.95
CA SER A 11 -25.28 -5.43 1.59
C SER A 11 -24.45 -4.49 0.73
N ASP A 12 -25.04 -3.98 -0.35
CA ASP A 12 -24.44 -2.97 -1.23
C ASP A 12 -23.99 -1.73 -0.42
N ASP A 13 -24.76 -1.30 0.59
CA ASP A 13 -24.41 -0.16 1.44
C ASP A 13 -23.16 -0.42 2.29
N ALA A 14 -22.97 -1.66 2.75
CA ALA A 14 -21.77 -2.02 3.52
C ALA A 14 -20.53 -2.10 2.62
N LEU A 15 -20.69 -2.55 1.37
CA LEU A 15 -19.63 -2.52 0.36
C LEU A 15 -19.23 -1.09 0.00
N ASN A 16 -20.18 -0.15 -0.07
CA ASN A 16 -19.88 1.27 -0.30
C ASN A 16 -18.98 1.84 0.81
N VAL A 17 -19.23 1.49 2.08
CA VAL A 17 -18.37 1.92 3.20
C VAL A 17 -16.95 1.37 3.07
N LEU A 18 -16.80 0.13 2.59
CA LEU A 18 -15.48 -0.46 2.35
C LEU A 18 -14.75 0.23 1.19
N ASP A 19 -15.46 0.53 0.09
CA ASP A 19 -14.90 1.24 -1.06
C ASP A 19 -14.42 2.65 -0.68
N GLU A 20 -15.22 3.41 0.08
CA GLU A 20 -14.83 4.72 0.59
C GLU A 20 -13.55 4.66 1.46
N LEU A 21 -13.43 3.63 2.30
CA LEU A 21 -12.22 3.41 3.11
C LEU A 21 -11.00 3.11 2.23
N ILE A 22 -11.13 2.22 1.25
CA ILE A 22 -10.06 1.86 0.31
C ILE A 22 -9.62 3.09 -0.49
N ILE A 23 -10.57 3.85 -1.06
CA ILE A 23 -10.30 5.10 -1.78
C ILE A 23 -9.55 6.09 -0.89
N GLY A 24 -9.96 6.22 0.38
CA GLY A 24 -9.29 7.08 1.36
C GLY A 24 -7.83 6.69 1.61
N ILE A 25 -7.56 5.41 1.76
CA ILE A 25 -6.19 4.88 1.98
C ILE A 25 -5.33 5.14 0.73
N VAL A 26 -5.82 4.79 -0.46
CA VAL A 26 -5.11 5.02 -1.72
C VAL A 26 -4.80 6.50 -1.93
N LYS A 27 -5.77 7.38 -1.66
CA LYS A 27 -5.59 8.82 -1.73
C LYS A 27 -4.50 9.30 -0.78
N ASN A 28 -4.47 8.81 0.47
CA ASN A 28 -3.44 9.18 1.44
C ASN A 28 -2.03 8.76 0.96
N ILE A 29 -1.89 7.56 0.40
CA ILE A 29 -0.62 7.10 -0.20
C ILE A 29 -0.20 8.04 -1.33
N ARG A 30 -1.08 8.30 -2.30
CA ARG A 30 -0.83 9.22 -3.43
C ARG A 30 -0.40 10.61 -2.98
N GLU A 31 -1.15 11.19 -2.05
CA GLU A 31 -0.85 12.52 -1.52
C GLU A 31 0.50 12.55 -0.80
N THR A 32 0.88 11.48 -0.12
CA THR A 32 2.18 11.39 0.57
C THR A 32 3.33 11.39 -0.43
N PHE A 33 3.23 10.60 -1.50
CA PHE A 33 4.22 10.62 -2.59
C PHE A 33 4.31 12.00 -3.29
N LEU A 34 3.20 12.73 -3.41
CA LEU A 34 3.19 14.08 -3.99
C LEU A 34 3.83 15.13 -3.07
N ARG A 35 3.65 15.01 -1.74
CA ARG A 35 4.16 15.99 -0.77
C ARG A 35 5.66 15.84 -0.53
N GLU A 36 6.14 14.62 -0.42
CA GLU A 36 7.50 14.32 0.04
C GLU A 36 8.45 13.97 -1.11
N ALA A 37 8.39 14.71 -2.23
CA ALA A 37 9.21 14.44 -3.41
C ALA A 37 10.71 14.24 -3.06
N ASP A 38 11.21 13.03 -3.35
CA ASP A 38 12.58 12.51 -3.32
C ASP A 38 13.37 12.47 -2.00
N THR A 39 13.13 13.35 -1.01
CA THR A 39 14.05 13.48 0.14
C THR A 39 13.55 12.97 1.48
N SER A 40 12.23 12.89 1.67
CA SER A 40 11.60 12.59 2.96
C SER A 40 10.66 11.38 2.94
N LEU A 41 10.49 10.68 1.81
CA LEU A 41 9.59 9.51 1.74
C LEU A 41 9.89 8.40 2.77
N TYR A 42 11.12 8.30 3.29
CA TYR A 42 11.47 7.29 4.30
C TYR A 42 11.37 7.79 5.75
N ASP A 43 11.05 9.06 5.99
CA ASP A 43 10.91 9.54 7.36
C ASP A 43 9.73 8.86 8.10
N ASP A 44 9.55 9.19 9.38
CA ASP A 44 8.46 8.63 10.19
C ASP A 44 7.08 8.86 9.55
N PHE A 45 6.91 9.95 8.80
CA PHE A 45 5.69 10.25 8.08
C PHE A 45 5.50 9.30 6.91
N GLY A 46 6.48 9.17 6.01
CA GLY A 46 6.38 8.26 4.89
C GLY A 46 6.30 6.78 5.30
N ASN A 47 6.99 6.37 6.36
CA ASN A 47 6.86 5.01 6.91
C ASN A 47 5.43 4.71 7.38
N SER A 48 4.79 5.64 8.09
CA SER A 48 3.43 5.46 8.62
C SER A 48 2.34 5.68 7.56
N HIS A 49 2.54 6.60 6.61
CA HIS A 49 1.55 6.99 5.60
C HIS A 49 1.67 6.23 4.27
N ILE A 50 2.80 5.58 3.98
CA ILE A 50 2.97 4.74 2.77
C ILE A 50 2.99 3.27 3.16
N VAL A 51 4.07 2.77 3.77
CA VAL A 51 4.28 1.33 3.96
C VAL A 51 3.22 0.74 4.90
N GLY A 52 2.89 1.43 5.98
CA GLY A 52 1.80 1.00 6.88
C GLY A 52 0.44 0.95 6.18
N ASN A 53 0.10 1.99 5.40
CA ASN A 53 -1.14 2.03 4.64
C ASN A 53 -1.22 0.98 3.55
N ILE A 54 -0.10 0.63 2.89
CA ILE A 54 -0.06 -0.44 1.89
C ILE A 54 -0.31 -1.80 2.52
N ASP A 55 0.25 -2.08 3.70
CA ASP A 55 0.00 -3.34 4.40
C ASP A 55 -1.46 -3.47 4.84
N ILE A 56 -2.05 -2.38 5.35
CA ILE A 56 -3.49 -2.31 5.68
C ILE A 56 -4.33 -2.53 4.42
N LEU A 57 -4.04 -1.80 3.34
CA LEU A 57 -4.75 -1.92 2.08
C LEU A 57 -4.73 -3.36 1.56
N SER A 58 -3.53 -3.96 1.44
CA SER A 58 -3.36 -5.34 0.96
C SER A 58 -4.20 -6.32 1.79
N THR A 59 -4.20 -6.14 3.12
CA THR A 59 -4.99 -6.97 4.03
C THR A 59 -6.50 -6.83 3.81
N LEU A 60 -6.99 -5.61 3.56
CA LEU A 60 -8.42 -5.38 3.27
C LEU A 60 -8.81 -6.02 1.92
N LEU A 61 -8.00 -5.83 0.89
CA LEU A 61 -8.25 -6.35 -0.46
C LEU A 61 -8.32 -7.88 -0.46
N GLU A 62 -7.35 -8.55 0.17
CA GLU A 62 -7.33 -10.01 0.32
C GLU A 62 -8.51 -10.51 1.16
N LYS A 63 -8.83 -9.82 2.26
CA LYS A 63 -9.85 -10.30 3.20
C LYS A 63 -11.26 -10.22 2.64
N TYR A 64 -11.53 -9.16 1.89
CA TYR A 64 -12.86 -8.86 1.34
C TYR A 64 -12.98 -9.16 -0.15
N GLU A 65 -11.94 -9.77 -0.74
CA GLU A 65 -11.90 -10.16 -2.14
C GLU A 65 -12.32 -9.01 -3.06
N THR A 66 -11.70 -7.83 -2.85
CA THR A 66 -11.99 -6.59 -3.60
C THR A 66 -10.70 -5.98 -4.15
N TYR A 67 -10.85 -5.03 -5.08
CA TYR A 67 -9.76 -4.36 -5.78
C TYR A 67 -9.76 -2.84 -5.54
N PRO A 68 -8.57 -2.20 -5.47
CA PRO A 68 -8.48 -0.76 -5.36
C PRO A 68 -8.50 -0.11 -6.74
N GLN A 69 -8.81 1.19 -6.79
CA GLN A 69 -8.59 2.01 -8.00
C GLN A 69 -7.12 2.43 -8.13
N VAL A 70 -6.23 1.46 -8.31
CA VAL A 70 -4.77 1.64 -8.46
C VAL A 70 -4.24 0.71 -9.55
N GLU A 71 -3.45 1.27 -10.46
CA GLU A 71 -2.82 0.52 -11.56
C GLU A 71 -1.51 -0.16 -11.11
N LEU A 72 -1.17 -1.30 -11.72
CA LEU A 72 0.06 -2.04 -11.42
C LEU A 72 1.32 -1.20 -11.68
N GLU A 73 1.32 -0.36 -12.71
CA GLU A 73 2.42 0.56 -12.99
C GLU A 73 2.55 1.63 -11.90
N GLU A 74 1.46 2.01 -11.25
CA GLU A 74 1.50 2.97 -10.15
C GLU A 74 2.15 2.37 -8.90
N VAL A 75 1.76 1.15 -8.52
CA VAL A 75 2.40 0.43 -7.41
C VAL A 75 3.89 0.19 -7.68
N SER A 76 4.23 -0.15 -8.92
CA SER A 76 5.63 -0.34 -9.34
C SER A 76 6.47 0.93 -9.19
N ARG A 77 5.90 2.09 -9.55
CA ARG A 77 6.56 3.40 -9.34
C ARG A 77 6.73 3.69 -7.86
N TRP A 78 5.67 3.54 -7.04
CA TRP A 78 5.76 3.77 -5.60
C TRP A 78 6.84 2.91 -4.93
N LYS A 79 6.91 1.63 -5.28
CA LYS A 79 7.94 0.72 -4.76
C LYS A 79 9.34 1.22 -5.08
N LYS A 80 9.56 1.59 -6.34
CA LYS A 80 10.84 2.09 -6.81
C LYS A 80 11.22 3.38 -6.07
N ASP A 81 10.34 4.37 -6.07
CA ASP A 81 10.61 5.68 -5.48
C ASP A 81 10.89 5.57 -3.97
N TYR A 82 10.11 4.74 -3.25
CA TYR A 82 10.30 4.53 -1.82
C TYR A 82 11.62 3.80 -1.50
N LEU A 83 11.96 2.73 -2.25
CA LEU A 83 13.21 2.00 -2.07
C LEU A 83 14.43 2.85 -2.44
N ASP A 84 14.34 3.64 -3.51
CA ASP A 84 15.40 4.55 -3.94
C ASP A 84 15.65 5.63 -2.86
N THR A 85 14.59 6.18 -2.25
CA THR A 85 14.73 7.10 -1.11
C THR A 85 15.32 6.40 0.11
N PHE A 86 14.84 5.20 0.46
CA PHE A 86 15.40 4.42 1.57
C PHE A 86 16.90 4.20 1.38
N ASP A 87 17.32 3.67 0.23
CA ASP A 87 18.72 3.35 -0.08
C ASP A 87 19.62 4.60 -0.02
N ARG A 88 19.08 5.79 -0.39
CA ARG A 88 19.80 7.07 -0.33
C ARG A 88 19.91 7.66 1.08
N THR A 89 18.87 7.56 1.91
CA THR A 89 18.77 8.35 3.16
C THR A 89 19.05 7.53 4.42
N ILE A 90 18.90 6.21 4.37
CA ILE A 90 18.99 5.35 5.55
C ILE A 90 20.34 5.46 6.29
N HIS A 91 21.43 5.72 5.56
CA HIS A 91 22.77 5.87 6.13
C HIS A 91 22.93 7.05 7.09
N VAL A 92 22.08 8.08 6.98
CA VAL A 92 22.11 9.26 7.88
C VAL A 92 21.79 8.86 9.32
N TYR A 93 21.08 7.74 9.52
CA TYR A 93 20.70 7.22 10.83
C TYR A 93 21.71 6.20 11.41
N GLU A 94 22.85 5.99 10.74
CA GLU A 94 23.90 5.03 11.13
C GLU A 94 23.39 3.62 11.53
N PRO A 95 22.48 2.98 10.77
CA PRO A 95 21.97 1.66 11.13
C PRO A 95 23.00 0.55 10.89
N THR A 96 22.75 -0.61 11.51
CA THR A 96 23.54 -1.81 11.23
C THR A 96 23.29 -2.29 9.80
N ALA A 97 24.29 -2.92 9.18
CA ALA A 97 24.15 -3.48 7.84
C ALA A 97 23.01 -4.52 7.75
N GLU A 98 22.83 -5.33 8.80
CA GLU A 98 21.74 -6.30 8.90
C GLU A 98 20.37 -5.63 8.89
N TYR A 99 20.20 -4.53 9.64
CA TYR A 99 18.95 -3.77 9.64
C TYR A 99 18.61 -3.24 8.24
N VAL A 100 19.59 -2.67 7.53
CA VAL A 100 19.35 -2.14 6.18
C VAL A 100 18.86 -3.25 5.24
N ILE A 101 19.51 -4.41 5.27
CA ILE A 101 19.14 -5.56 4.41
C ILE A 101 17.73 -6.05 4.74
N GLU A 102 17.43 -6.32 6.01
CA GLU A 102 16.14 -6.87 6.41
C GLU A 102 15.01 -5.84 6.23
N ARG A 103 15.24 -4.56 6.54
CA ARG A 103 14.22 -3.52 6.37
C ARG A 103 13.89 -3.31 4.90
N ARG A 104 14.89 -3.25 4.03
CA ARG A 104 14.71 -3.13 2.57
C ARG A 104 13.88 -4.28 2.02
N LYS A 105 14.15 -5.51 2.48
CA LYS A 105 13.40 -6.71 2.11
C LYS A 105 11.94 -6.63 2.54
N VAL A 106 11.67 -6.22 3.79
CA VAL A 106 10.29 -6.04 4.28
C VAL A 106 9.55 -5.01 3.42
N ILE A 107 10.15 -3.85 3.15
CA ILE A 107 9.56 -2.82 2.29
C ILE A 107 9.22 -3.41 0.91
N SER A 108 10.17 -4.07 0.25
CA SER A 108 9.93 -4.70 -1.05
C SER A 108 8.75 -5.65 -0.99
N GLN A 109 8.73 -6.55 -0.01
CA GLN A 109 7.68 -7.55 0.15
C GLN A 109 6.30 -6.93 0.39
N THR A 110 6.22 -5.81 1.10
CA THR A 110 4.96 -5.08 1.30
C THR A 110 4.38 -4.57 -0.02
N PHE A 111 5.21 -3.99 -0.89
CA PHE A 111 4.77 -3.57 -2.23
C PHE A 111 4.46 -4.75 -3.15
N ASP A 112 5.29 -5.81 -3.10
CA ASP A 112 5.10 -7.02 -3.90
C ASP A 112 3.78 -7.73 -3.56
N ARG A 113 3.37 -7.71 -2.29
CA ARG A 113 2.07 -8.22 -1.85
C ARG A 113 0.93 -7.42 -2.48
N LEU A 114 0.96 -6.09 -2.40
CA LEU A 114 -0.07 -5.25 -3.03
C LEU A 114 -0.14 -5.49 -4.54
N TYR A 115 1.03 -5.58 -5.20
CA TYR A 115 1.11 -5.86 -6.63
C TYR A 115 0.43 -7.19 -6.97
N GLY A 116 0.77 -8.27 -6.27
CA GLY A 116 0.20 -9.60 -6.52
C GLY A 116 -1.31 -9.65 -6.26
N VAL A 117 -1.81 -8.95 -5.24
CA VAL A 117 -3.25 -8.86 -5.00
C VAL A 117 -3.96 -8.16 -6.17
N ILE A 118 -3.42 -7.03 -6.63
CA ILE A 118 -4.00 -6.29 -7.76
C ILE A 118 -3.90 -7.12 -9.05
N GLU A 119 -2.78 -7.77 -9.32
CA GLU A 119 -2.55 -8.58 -10.53
C GLU A 119 -3.57 -9.70 -10.69
N VAL A 120 -3.83 -10.46 -9.62
CA VAL A 120 -4.83 -11.54 -9.62
C VAL A 120 -6.22 -11.03 -10.01
N PHE A 121 -6.62 -9.85 -9.52
CA PHE A 121 -7.93 -9.27 -9.85
C PHE A 121 -8.08 -8.83 -11.32
N TRP A 122 -6.98 -8.56 -12.03
CA TRP A 122 -7.04 -8.17 -13.44
C TRP A 122 -6.97 -9.36 -14.41
N GLU A 123 -6.62 -10.55 -13.93
CA GLU A 123 -6.61 -11.79 -14.71
C GLU A 123 -7.95 -12.56 -14.68
N ASP A 124 -8.80 -12.31 -13.67
CA ASP A 124 -10.16 -12.85 -13.51
C ASP A 124 -11.25 -12.06 -14.27
#